data_AF-A0A960X059-F1
#
_entry.id   AF-A0A960X059-F1
#
_cell.length_a   1.000
_cell.length_b   1.000
_cell.length_c   1.000
_cell.angle_alpha   90.00
_cell.angle_beta   90.00
_cell.angle_gamma   90.00
#
_symmetry.space_group_name_H-M   'P 1'
#
loop_
_entity.id
_entity.type
_entity.pdbx_description
1 polymer ?
#
loop_
_entity_poly.entity_id
_entity_poly.type
_entity_poly.pdbx_seq_one_letter_code
_entity_poly.pdbx_strand_id
1 'polypeptide(L)'
;NAEGEVNLTIAQVNDTVVGQQRVEPNDIPIIGTEQLVTSVNVPDGQTVVLGGLISEEKKKDTEGLPLISRIPGLGRLFKDDTDSKVRRELIIFIQPQVVTDDGTLRAASRSEDFRTSVGGDAAREFPDYIDTNVPPATPAAEGKKPVGVLSRWFNRTPRTAPRPLVR
;
A
#
# COMPACT_ATOMS: atom_id res chain seq x y z
N ASN A 1 -14.89 -20.68 -6.51
CA ASN A 1 -15.80 -21.40 -7.42
C ASN A 1 -15.59 -22.89 -7.26
N ALA A 2 -16.20 -23.73 -8.10
CA ALA A 2 -15.87 -25.15 -8.15
C ALA A 2 -14.34 -25.33 -8.25
N GLU A 3 -13.78 -26.25 -7.46
CA GLU A 3 -12.42 -26.80 -7.65
C GLU A 3 -11.22 -25.83 -7.50
N GLY A 4 -11.21 -24.94 -6.49
CA GLY A 4 -9.98 -24.21 -6.12
C GLY A 4 -9.64 -23.01 -7.03
N GLU A 5 -10.61 -22.57 -7.83
CA GLU A 5 -10.51 -21.39 -8.67
C GLU A 5 -10.94 -20.11 -7.95
N VAL A 6 -10.11 -19.06 -8.07
CA VAL A 6 -10.30 -17.74 -7.48
C VAL A 6 -10.62 -16.74 -8.59
N ASN A 7 -11.81 -16.14 -8.49
CA ASN A 7 -12.17 -14.99 -9.32
C ASN A 7 -11.59 -13.73 -8.71
N LEU A 8 -10.78 -13.01 -9.47
CA LEU A 8 -10.16 -11.76 -9.06
C LEU A 8 -10.67 -10.63 -9.97
N THR A 9 -11.19 -9.59 -9.36
CA THR A 9 -11.45 -8.31 -10.04
C THR A 9 -10.35 -7.34 -9.62
N ILE A 10 -9.52 -6.94 -10.57
CA ILE A 10 -8.41 -6.03 -10.35
C ILE A 10 -8.78 -4.66 -10.92
N ALA A 11 -8.60 -3.63 -10.11
CA ALA A 11 -8.62 -2.24 -10.55
C ALA A 11 -7.28 -1.60 -10.19
N GLN A 12 -6.50 -1.20 -11.19
CA GLN A 12 -5.24 -0.48 -11.01
C GLN A 12 -5.40 0.95 -11.50
N VAL A 13 -4.88 1.89 -10.72
CA VAL A 13 -4.78 3.30 -11.08
C VAL A 13 -3.33 3.72 -10.91
N ASN A 14 -2.76 4.34 -11.94
CA ASN A 14 -1.43 4.92 -11.91
C ASN A 14 -1.54 6.41 -12.25
N ASP A 15 -1.20 7.27 -11.29
CA ASP A 15 -1.22 8.72 -11.47
C ASP A 15 0.20 9.24 -11.68
N THR A 16 0.41 9.99 -12.76
CA THR A 16 1.70 10.59 -13.11
C THR A 16 1.53 12.08 -13.36
N VAL A 17 2.53 12.90 -13.01
CA VAL A 17 2.52 14.32 -13.37
C VAL A 17 3.06 14.44 -14.81
N VAL A 18 2.16 14.71 -15.76
CA VAL A 18 2.50 14.77 -17.20
C VAL A 18 2.87 16.18 -17.65
N GLY A 19 2.63 17.19 -16.82
CA GLY A 19 2.99 18.57 -17.10
C GLY A 19 2.55 19.52 -15.99
N GLN A 20 2.80 20.81 -16.18
CA GLN A 20 2.34 21.88 -15.30
C GLN A 20 1.78 23.01 -16.16
N GLN A 21 0.59 23.50 -15.80
CA GLN A 21 -0.02 24.68 -16.39
C GLN A 21 0.12 25.85 -15.42
N ARG A 22 0.78 26.93 -15.85
CA ARG A 22 0.87 28.16 -15.07
C ARG A 22 -0.40 28.98 -15.23
N VAL A 23 -1.08 29.22 -14.11
CA VAL A 23 -2.20 30.16 -13.98
C VAL A 23 -1.82 31.13 -12.87
N GLU A 24 -1.30 32.31 -13.23
CA GLU A 24 -0.71 33.22 -12.25
C GLU A 24 -1.62 33.47 -11.04
N PRO A 25 -1.10 33.36 -9.80
CA PRO A 25 0.31 33.16 -9.40
C PRO A 25 0.74 31.69 -9.22
N ASN A 26 -0.07 30.71 -9.60
CA ASN A 26 0.11 29.29 -9.24
C ASN A 26 0.48 28.39 -10.43
N ASP A 27 1.23 27.34 -10.15
CA ASP A 27 1.51 26.24 -11.08
C ASP A 27 0.59 25.06 -10.75
N ILE A 28 -0.28 24.70 -11.70
CA ILE A 28 -1.25 23.60 -11.55
C ILE A 28 -0.68 22.37 -12.25
N PRO A 29 -0.40 21.25 -11.55
CA PRO A 29 0.06 20.03 -12.19
C PRO A 29 -1.06 19.42 -13.04
N ILE A 30 -0.71 18.99 -14.25
CA ILE A 30 -1.57 18.16 -15.08
C ILE A 30 -1.26 16.72 -14.69
N ILE A 31 -2.28 16.03 -14.16
CA ILE A 31 -2.18 14.62 -13.78
C ILE A 31 -2.65 13.77 -14.96
N GLY A 32 -1.79 12.88 -15.42
CA GLY A 32 -2.15 11.78 -16.32
C GLY A 32 -2.50 10.57 -15.48
N THR A 33 -3.73 10.08 -15.63
CA THR A 33 -4.24 8.91 -14.92
C THR A 33 -4.39 7.75 -15.90
N GLU A 34 -3.70 6.64 -15.62
CA GLU A 34 -3.84 5.39 -16.35
C GLU A 34 -4.66 4.41 -15.50
N GLN A 35 -5.73 3.84 -16.06
CA GLN A 35 -6.63 2.93 -15.35
C GLN A 35 -6.74 1.58 -16.06
N LEU A 36 -6.68 0.50 -15.30
CA LEU A 36 -6.85 -0.86 -15.79
C LEU A 36 -7.86 -1.61 -14.91
N VAL A 37 -8.95 -2.10 -15.50
CA VAL A 37 -9.91 -2.97 -14.82
C VAL A 37 -9.97 -4.30 -15.55
N THR A 38 -9.63 -5.38 -14.84
CA THR A 38 -9.64 -6.74 -15.41
C THR A 38 -10.32 -7.71 -14.45
N SER A 39 -10.97 -8.73 -15.03
CA SER A 39 -11.51 -9.85 -14.26
C SER A 39 -10.84 -11.12 -14.76
N VAL A 40 -10.19 -11.84 -13.86
CA VAL A 40 -9.52 -13.10 -14.19
C VAL A 40 -9.98 -14.21 -13.26
N ASN A 41 -9.97 -15.44 -13.78
CA ASN A 41 -10.14 -16.64 -13.01
C ASN A 41 -8.78 -17.35 -12.94
N VAL A 42 -8.27 -17.55 -11.73
CA VAL A 42 -6.92 -18.07 -11.51
C VAL A 42 -6.99 -19.26 -10.56
N PRO A 43 -6.37 -20.40 -10.89
CA PRO A 43 -6.25 -21.52 -9.96
C PRO A 43 -5.43 -21.15 -8.72
N ASP A 44 -5.80 -21.71 -7.57
CA ASP A 44 -5.05 -21.56 -6.33
C ASP A 44 -3.57 -21.96 -6.47
N GLY A 45 -2.68 -21.14 -5.90
CA GLY A 45 -1.24 -21.37 -5.85
C GLY A 45 -0.50 -21.17 -7.18
N GLN A 46 -1.18 -20.85 -8.29
CA GLN A 46 -0.55 -20.64 -9.58
C GLN A 46 -0.35 -19.15 -9.89
N THR A 47 0.81 -18.79 -10.43
CA THR A 47 1.06 -17.41 -10.88
C THR A 47 0.54 -17.21 -12.29
N VAL A 48 -0.34 -16.23 -12.50
CA VAL A 48 -0.78 -15.79 -13.82
C VAL A 48 -0.19 -14.42 -14.17
N VAL A 49 0.05 -14.21 -15.46
CA VAL A 49 0.37 -12.90 -16.02
C VAL A 49 -0.92 -12.28 -16.53
N LEU A 50 -1.34 -11.16 -15.93
CA LEU A 50 -2.59 -10.47 -16.33
C LEU A 50 -2.44 -9.70 -17.65
N GLY A 51 -1.21 -9.36 -18.00
CA GLY A 51 -0.86 -8.56 -19.17
C GLY A 51 0.26 -7.57 -18.84
N GLY A 52 0.62 -6.76 -19.84
CA GLY A 52 1.51 -5.63 -19.64
C GLY A 52 0.98 -4.35 -20.28
N LEU A 53 1.16 -3.22 -19.59
CA LEU A 53 0.88 -1.89 -20.14
C LEU A 53 2.16 -1.37 -20.79
N ILE A 54 2.12 -1.13 -22.10
CA ILE A 54 3.20 -0.45 -22.82
C ILE A 54 2.74 0.97 -23.10
N SER A 55 3.44 1.94 -22.52
CA SER A 55 3.20 3.37 -22.75
C SER A 55 4.39 3.93 -23.53
N GLU A 56 4.11 4.64 -24.62
CA GLU A 56 5.12 5.31 -25.44
C GLU A 56 4.77 6.79 -25.57
N GLU A 57 5.66 7.64 -25.06
CA GLU A 57 5.56 9.09 -25.12
C GLU A 57 6.56 9.60 -26.17
N LYS A 58 6.05 10.29 -27.19
CA LYS A 58 6.86 10.93 -28.23
C LYS A 58 6.67 12.43 -28.13
N LYS A 59 7.75 13.16 -27.83
CA LYS A 59 7.75 14.61 -27.83
C LYS A 59 8.71 15.12 -28.89
N LYS A 60 8.20 15.96 -29.78
CA LYS A 60 8.94 16.58 -30.86
C LYS A 60 8.87 18.09 -30.67
N ASP A 61 10.00 18.67 -30.29
CA ASP A 61 10.17 20.10 -30.15
C ASP A 61 10.99 20.61 -31.34
N THR A 62 10.43 21.55 -32.09
CA THR A 62 11.15 22.22 -33.19
C THR A 62 11.34 23.68 -32.80
N GLU A 63 12.58 24.08 -32.58
CA GLU A 63 12.96 25.47 -32.33
C GLU A 63 13.65 26.04 -33.57
N GLY A 64 13.40 27.29 -33.92
CA GLY A 64 14.05 27.88 -35.09
C GLY A 64 13.50 29.22 -35.51
N LEU A 65 14.22 29.88 -36.42
CA LEU A 65 13.82 31.19 -36.93
C LEU A 65 12.59 31.07 -37.86
N PRO A 66 11.46 31.73 -37.57
CA PRO A 66 10.19 31.49 -38.26
C PRO A 66 10.19 31.80 -39.77
N LEU A 67 11.08 32.70 -40.23
CA LEU A 67 11.21 33.10 -41.64
C LEU A 67 12.20 32.24 -42.44
N ILE A 68 13.35 31.90 -41.84
CA ILE A 68 14.46 31.24 -42.56
C ILE A 68 14.32 29.70 -42.50
N SER A 69 13.73 29.17 -41.42
CA SER A 69 13.54 27.72 -41.22
C SER A 69 12.64 27.04 -42.27
N ARG A 70 11.84 27.83 -43.02
CA ARG A 70 10.91 27.33 -44.05
C ARG A 70 11.53 27.24 -45.44
N ILE A 71 12.73 27.78 -45.65
CA ILE A 71 13.41 27.73 -46.96
C ILE A 71 13.87 26.29 -47.23
N PRO A 72 13.38 25.62 -48.28
CA PRO A 72 13.85 24.29 -48.64
C PRO A 72 15.36 24.32 -48.95
N GLY A 73 16.11 23.37 -48.38
CA GLY A 73 17.57 23.29 -48.51
C GLY A 73 18.35 23.95 -47.36
N LEU A 74 18.02 25.20 -47.00
CA LEU A 74 18.74 25.94 -45.95
C LEU A 74 18.07 25.87 -44.57
N GLY A 75 16.77 25.56 -44.51
CA GLY A 75 15.99 25.61 -43.27
C GLY A 75 16.49 24.70 -42.14
N ARG A 76 17.21 23.60 -42.45
CA ARG A 76 17.81 22.68 -41.47
C ARG A 76 18.99 23.27 -40.69
N LEU A 77 19.65 24.32 -41.20
CA LEU A 77 20.75 25.01 -40.50
C LEU A 77 20.24 26.05 -39.49
N PHE A 78 18.96 26.41 -39.57
CA PHE A 78 18.33 27.47 -38.78
C PHE A 78 17.15 26.97 -37.94
N LYS A 79 17.01 25.65 -37.82
CA LYS A 79 16.08 24.99 -36.92
C LYS A 79 16.81 23.86 -36.20
N ASP A 80 16.48 23.69 -34.94
CA ASP A 80 16.86 22.56 -34.11
C ASP A 80 15.62 21.69 -33.90
N ASP A 81 15.71 20.42 -34.26
CA ASP A 81 14.65 19.44 -34.04
C ASP A 81 15.08 18.53 -32.89
N THR A 82 14.44 18.65 -31.73
CA THR A 82 14.63 17.76 -30.61
C THR A 82 13.51 16.72 -30.59
N ASP A 83 13.87 15.47 -30.93
CA ASP A 83 12.99 14.31 -30.81
C ASP A 83 13.33 13.56 -29.50
N SER A 84 12.36 13.45 -28.59
CA SER A 84 12.49 12.64 -27.38
C SER A 84 11.43 11.53 -27.35
N LYS A 85 11.86 10.33 -26.96
CA LYS A 85 11.02 9.14 -26.90
C LYS A 85 11.22 8.45 -25.56
N VAL A 86 10.14 8.31 -24.80
CA VAL A 86 10.13 7.60 -23.51
C VAL A 86 9.20 6.40 -23.63
N ARG A 87 9.71 5.20 -23.34
CA ARG A 87 8.93 3.95 -23.36
C ARG A 87 8.89 3.37 -21.95
N ARG A 88 7.69 3.11 -21.45
CA ARG A 88 7.43 2.52 -20.13
C ARG A 88 6.71 1.19 -20.32
N GLU A 89 7.19 0.14 -19.65
CA GLU A 89 6.63 -1.20 -19.72
C GLU A 89 6.32 -1.65 -18.29
N LEU A 90 5.04 -1.96 -18.03
CA LEU A 90 4.58 -2.51 -16.76
C LEU A 90 4.12 -3.94 -16.99
N ILE A 91 4.57 -4.87 -16.15
CA ILE A 91 4.14 -6.27 -16.16
C ILE A 91 3.59 -6.62 -14.79
N ILE A 92 2.41 -7.27 -14.75
CA ILE A 92 1.72 -7.59 -13.51
C ILE A 92 1.58 -9.11 -13.38
N PHE A 93 2.11 -9.63 -12.27
CA PHE A 93 2.02 -11.03 -11.87
C PHE A 93 1.14 -11.15 -10.64
N ILE A 94 0.25 -12.14 -10.62
CA ILE A 94 -0.57 -12.44 -9.45
C ILE A 94 -0.54 -13.93 -9.19
N GLN A 95 -0.40 -14.30 -7.91
CA GLN A 95 -0.51 -15.67 -7.43
C GLN A 95 -1.52 -15.68 -6.27
N PRO A 96 -2.76 -16.13 -6.48
CA PRO A 96 -3.71 -16.28 -5.38
C PRO A 96 -3.26 -17.44 -4.48
N GLN A 97 -3.52 -17.29 -3.18
CA GLN A 97 -3.42 -18.38 -2.22
C GLN A 97 -4.72 -18.50 -1.43
N VAL A 98 -5.37 -19.65 -1.50
CA VAL A 98 -6.57 -20.00 -0.76
C VAL A 98 -6.14 -20.68 0.52
N VAL A 99 -6.54 -20.13 1.66
CA VAL A 99 -6.21 -20.67 2.96
C VAL A 99 -7.48 -21.11 3.67
N THR A 100 -7.55 -22.39 4.01
CA THR A 100 -8.78 -23.05 4.51
C THR A 100 -8.74 -23.41 5.98
N ASP A 101 -7.57 -23.37 6.63
CA ASP A 101 -7.39 -23.74 8.04
C ASP A 101 -6.78 -22.58 8.86
N ASP A 102 -7.27 -22.37 10.08
CA ASP A 102 -6.84 -21.30 11.00
C ASP A 102 -5.35 -21.37 11.35
N GLY A 103 -4.78 -22.57 11.42
CA GLY A 103 -3.34 -22.77 11.63
C GLY A 103 -2.55 -22.31 10.41
N THR A 104 -3.00 -22.68 9.21
CA THR A 104 -2.40 -22.25 7.95
C THR A 104 -2.57 -20.75 7.69
N LEU A 105 -3.70 -20.15 8.10
CA LEU A 105 -3.94 -18.70 8.04
C LEU A 105 -2.91 -17.94 8.85
N ARG A 106 -2.69 -18.34 10.11
CA ARG A 106 -1.69 -17.71 10.97
C ARG A 106 -0.27 -17.83 10.43
N ALA A 107 0.06 -18.96 9.81
CA ALA A 107 1.36 -19.16 9.18
C ALA A 107 1.52 -18.29 7.93
N ALA A 108 0.51 -18.24 7.08
CA ALA A 108 0.48 -17.41 5.88
C ALA A 108 0.56 -15.91 6.22
N SER A 109 -0.23 -15.43 7.18
CA SER A 109 -0.18 -14.04 7.65
C SER A 109 1.21 -13.67 8.16
N ARG A 110 1.84 -14.54 8.98
CA ARG A 110 3.21 -14.31 9.46
C ARG A 110 4.22 -14.25 8.32
N SER A 111 4.09 -15.08 7.29
CA SER A 111 5.00 -15.02 6.14
C SER A 111 4.79 -13.79 5.27
N GLU A 112 3.55 -13.29 5.15
CA GLU A 112 3.25 -12.05 4.42
C GLU A 112 3.81 -10.81 5.12
N ASP A 113 3.76 -10.76 6.45
CA ASP A 113 4.34 -9.68 7.25
C ASP A 113 5.86 -9.50 7.02
N PHE A 114 6.58 -10.57 6.66
CA PHE A 114 8.01 -10.51 6.32
C PHE A 114 8.26 -10.08 4.87
N ARG A 115 7.29 -10.27 3.97
CA ARG A 115 7.45 -10.05 2.53
C ARG A 115 7.05 -8.62 2.13
N THR A 116 6.14 -7.99 2.86
CA THR A 116 5.61 -6.68 2.49
C THR A 116 5.33 -5.80 3.72
N SER A 117 5.69 -4.51 3.68
CA SER A 117 5.31 -3.54 4.73
C SER A 117 3.81 -3.25 4.77
N VAL A 118 3.09 -3.61 3.70
CA VAL A 118 1.64 -3.40 3.54
C VAL A 118 0.84 -4.00 4.69
N GLY A 119 1.24 -5.14 5.25
CA GLY A 119 0.59 -5.69 6.45
C GLY A 119 0.68 -4.76 7.66
N GLY A 120 1.86 -4.16 7.88
CA GLY A 120 2.10 -3.20 8.95
C GLY A 120 1.44 -1.84 8.71
N ASP A 121 1.34 -1.40 7.46
CA ASP A 121 0.68 -0.14 7.09
C ASP A 121 -0.87 -0.30 7.15
N ALA A 122 -1.41 -1.39 6.65
CA ALA A 122 -2.84 -1.71 6.70
C ALA A 122 -3.34 -1.95 8.13
N ALA A 123 -2.56 -2.59 9.01
CA ALA A 123 -2.92 -2.76 10.42
C ALA A 123 -2.97 -1.44 11.20
N ARG A 124 -2.24 -0.41 10.75
CA ARG A 124 -2.31 0.94 11.34
C ARG A 124 -3.49 1.72 10.81
N GLU A 125 -3.87 1.50 9.56
CA GLU A 125 -4.95 2.21 8.89
C GLU A 125 -6.34 1.61 9.16
N PHE A 126 -6.40 0.30 9.37
CA PHE A 126 -7.62 -0.44 9.74
C PHE A 126 -7.45 -1.19 11.06
N PRO A 127 -7.35 -0.48 12.21
CA PRO A 127 -7.29 -1.13 13.51
C PRO A 127 -8.63 -1.83 13.81
N ASP A 128 -8.57 -3.17 13.87
CA ASP A 128 -9.54 -4.15 14.38
C ASP A 128 -11.03 -3.95 13.99
N TYR A 129 -11.46 -4.62 12.92
CA TYR A 129 -12.85 -5.07 12.85
C TYR A 129 -13.00 -6.31 13.75
N ILE A 130 -13.57 -6.13 14.94
CA ILE A 130 -13.93 -7.23 15.84
C ILE A 130 -15.07 -8.04 15.19
N ASP A 131 -14.74 -9.21 14.62
CA ASP A 131 -15.75 -10.22 14.30
C ASP A 131 -16.16 -10.93 15.60
N THR A 132 -17.35 -10.60 16.09
CA THR A 132 -17.90 -11.13 17.35
C THR A 132 -18.28 -12.61 17.31
N ASN A 133 -18.10 -13.30 16.17
CA ASN A 133 -18.42 -14.73 16.04
C ASN A 133 -17.21 -15.67 16.19
N VAL A 134 -16.03 -15.15 16.54
CA VAL A 134 -14.90 -15.99 16.95
C VAL A 134 -15.07 -16.33 18.44
N PRO A 135 -15.19 -17.61 18.85
CA PRO A 135 -15.25 -17.95 20.27
C PRO A 135 -14.00 -17.43 20.98
N PRO A 136 -14.13 -16.86 22.19
CA PRO A 136 -12.99 -16.27 22.89
C PRO A 136 -11.93 -17.34 23.05
N ALA A 137 -10.71 -17.06 22.59
CA ALA A 137 -9.58 -17.93 22.83
C ALA A 137 -9.54 -18.23 24.34
N THR A 138 -9.71 -19.50 24.70
CA THR A 138 -9.54 -19.96 26.07
C THR A 138 -8.23 -19.38 26.58
N PRO A 139 -8.23 -18.57 27.66
CA PRO A 139 -7.02 -17.91 28.11
C PRO A 139 -5.96 -18.98 28.38
N ALA A 140 -4.85 -18.89 27.65
CA ALA A 140 -3.70 -19.76 27.84
C ALA A 140 -3.34 -19.77 29.32
N ALA A 141 -3.19 -20.98 29.88
CA ALA A 141 -2.92 -21.22 31.28
C ALA A 141 -1.85 -20.25 31.80
N GLU A 142 -2.27 -19.40 32.74
CA GLU A 142 -1.46 -18.40 33.42
C GLU A 142 -0.24 -19.07 34.07
N GLY A 143 0.96 -18.69 33.60
CA GLY A 143 2.21 -19.18 34.14
C GLY A 143 2.31 -18.87 35.64
N LYS A 144 2.33 -19.92 36.46
CA LYS A 144 2.64 -19.82 37.90
C LYS A 144 4.01 -19.17 38.07
N LYS A 145 4.03 -17.91 38.54
CA LYS A 145 5.24 -17.28 39.07
C LYS A 145 5.59 -17.96 40.41
N PRO A 146 6.86 -18.28 40.69
CA PRO A 146 7.23 -18.88 41.97
C PRO A 146 6.93 -17.88 43.09
N VAL A 147 6.20 -18.36 44.11
CA VAL A 147 5.85 -17.60 45.30
C VAL A 147 7.13 -17.27 46.07
N GLY A 148 7.59 -16.03 45.93
CA GLY A 148 8.60 -15.45 46.80
C GLY A 148 7.99 -15.16 48.17
N VAL A 149 8.33 -15.99 49.16
CA VAL A 149 8.17 -15.66 50.57
C VAL A 149 9.22 -14.59 50.91
N LEU A 150 8.83 -13.57 51.68
CA LEU A 150 9.57 -12.36 52.11
C LEU A 150 9.20 -11.13 51.26
N SER A 151 8.27 -10.27 51.68
CA SER A 151 8.51 -9.34 52.79
C SER A 151 7.20 -8.62 53.16
N ARG A 152 6.66 -8.98 54.33
CA ARG A 152 5.53 -8.31 54.98
C ARG A 152 6.03 -7.24 55.94
N TRP A 153 6.73 -6.21 55.47
CA TRP A 153 7.08 -5.10 56.34
C TRP A 153 7.06 -3.82 55.53
N PHE A 154 6.56 -2.73 56.14
CA PHE A 154 6.55 -1.37 55.61
C PHE A 154 5.41 -1.00 54.65
N ASN A 155 4.18 -1.06 55.16
CA ASN A 155 3.30 0.13 55.09
C ASN A 155 2.20 0.05 56.16
N ARG A 156 2.51 0.57 57.35
CA ARG A 156 1.50 1.03 58.30
C ARG A 156 1.51 2.54 58.25
N THR A 157 0.51 3.12 57.62
CA THR A 157 0.20 4.55 57.74
C THR A 157 -0.18 4.87 59.19
N PRO A 158 0.21 6.04 59.72
CA PRO A 158 -0.18 6.45 61.07
C PRO A 158 -1.68 6.77 61.13
N ARG A 159 -2.39 6.21 62.12
CA ARG A 159 -3.79 6.54 62.45
C ARG A 159 -3.85 7.96 63.02
N THR A 160 -4.52 8.85 62.31
CA THR A 160 -4.97 10.16 62.80
C THR A 160 -5.95 9.95 63.95
N ALA A 161 -5.69 10.58 65.09
CA ALA A 161 -6.56 10.57 66.27
C ALA A 161 -7.63 11.66 66.17
N PRO A 162 -8.86 11.42 66.67
CA PRO A 162 -9.72 12.48 67.12
C PRO A 162 -9.94 12.44 68.65
N ARG A 163 -9.72 13.59 69.30
CA ARG A 163 -10.36 14.06 70.54
C ARG A 163 -10.92 15.46 70.21
N PRO A 164 -12.00 15.98 70.82
CA PRO A 164 -12.56 15.63 72.14
C PRO A 164 -14.10 15.52 72.17
N LEU A 165 -14.67 15.12 73.31
CA LEU A 165 -16.01 15.59 73.74
C LEU A 165 -15.96 16.01 75.21
N VAL A 166 -16.58 17.16 75.46
CA VAL A 166 -16.77 17.86 76.73
C VAL A 166 -17.95 17.25 77.48
N ARG A 167 -17.81 16.99 78.78
CA ARG A 167 -18.67 17.51 79.85
C ARG A 167 -18.04 17.30 81.22
#